data_AF-A0A965FTD6-F1
#
_entry.id   AF-A0A965FTD6-F1
#
_cell.length_a   1.000
_cell.length_b   1.000
_cell.length_c   1.000
_cell.angle_alpha   90.00
_cell.angle_beta   90.00
_cell.angle_gamma   90.00
#
_symmetry.space_group_name_H-M   'P 1'
#
loop_
_entity.id
_entity.type
_entity.pdbx_description
1 polymer ?
#
loop_
_entity_poly.entity_id
_entity_poly.type
_entity_poly.pdbx_seq_one_letter_code
_entity_poly.pdbx_strand_id
1 'polypeptide(L)' 'MSFCVDALFKLPDGTPSARRVGEFWTNDEAIAAAKHLIDSFLFREFRDHATRGIRPEELYEIYAQRGERPVILRLGG' A
#
# COMPACT_ATOMS: atom_id res chain seq x y z
N MET A 1 23.86 2.32 2.50
CA MET A 1 22.80 1.30 2.46
C MET A 1 21.47 2.03 2.44
N SER A 2 20.56 1.64 1.56
CA SER A 2 19.24 2.27 1.42
C SER A 2 18.13 1.21 1.38
N PHE A 3 16.89 1.65 1.46
CA PHE A 3 15.69 0.82 1.44
C PHE A 3 14.76 1.33 0.34
N CYS A 4 14.28 0.44 -0.51
CA CYS A 4 13.28 0.76 -1.51
C CYS A 4 11.92 0.23 -1.07
N VAL A 5 10.88 1.06 -1.22
CA VAL A 5 9.50 0.64 -1.03
C VAL A 5 8.83 0.54 -2.39
N ASP A 6 8.40 -0.66 -2.75
CA ASP A 6 7.61 -0.92 -3.94
C ASP A 6 6.18 -1.33 -3.52
N ALA A 7 5.19 -0.80 -4.22
CA ALA A 7 3.78 -1.12 -4.10
C ALA A 7 3.43 -2.21 -5.11
N LEU A 8 3.09 -3.41 -4.64
CA LEU A 8 2.64 -4.51 -5.47
C LEU A 8 1.13 -4.49 -5.65
N PHE A 9 0.66 -4.64 -6.88
CA PHE A 9 -0.77 -4.67 -7.21
C PHE A 9 -1.02 -5.57 -8.44
N LYS A 10 -2.29 -5.80 -8.76
CA LYS A 10 -2.69 -6.52 -9.97
C LYS A 10 -3.37 -5.56 -10.94
N LEU A 11 -3.01 -5.66 -12.20
CA LEU A 11 -3.72 -5.00 -13.29
C LEU A 11 -5.11 -5.66 -13.51
N PRO A 12 -6.03 -5.02 -14.25
CA PRO A 12 -7.36 -5.58 -14.49
C PRO A 12 -7.37 -6.95 -15.18
N ASP A 13 -6.32 -7.29 -15.93
CA ASP A 13 -6.10 -8.59 -16.58
C ASP A 13 -5.51 -9.65 -15.61
N GLY A 14 -5.28 -9.29 -14.34
CA GLY A 14 -4.68 -10.13 -13.32
C GLY A 14 -3.15 -10.13 -13.31
N THR A 15 -2.49 -9.42 -14.24
CA THR A 15 -1.03 -9.36 -14.33
C THR A 15 -0.45 -8.68 -13.08
N PRO A 16 0.50 -9.34 -12.37
CA PRO A 16 1.21 -8.71 -11.26
C PRO A 16 2.03 -7.51 -11.77
N SER A 17 1.92 -6.39 -11.06
CA SER A 17 2.67 -5.17 -11.35
C SER A 17 3.22 -4.56 -10.05
N ALA A 18 4.23 -3.73 -10.20
CA ALA A 18 4.87 -3.02 -9.11
C ALA A 18 5.09 -1.56 -9.48
N ARG A 19 4.91 -0.67 -8.51
CA ARG A 19 5.21 0.76 -8.63
C ARG A 19 6.15 1.17 -7.51
N ARG A 20 7.22 1.87 -7.85
CA ARG A 20 8.11 2.45 -6.84
C ARG A 20 7.40 3.54 -6.07
N VAL A 21 7.34 3.38 -4.76
CA VAL A 21 6.84 4.41 -3.82
C VAL A 21 7.96 5.38 -3.50
N GLY A 22 9.17 4.86 -3.23
CA GLY A 22 10.33 5.68 -2.93
C GLY A 22 11.56 4.88 -2.52
N GLU A 23 12.65 5.60 -2.29
CA GLU A 23 13.89 5.10 -1.71
C GLU A 23 14.23 5.94 -0.47
N PHE A 24 14.64 5.27 0.59
CA PHE A 24 14.81 5.83 1.93
C PHE A 24 16.15 5.41 2.51
N TRP A 25 16.73 6.24 3.36
CA TRP A 25 18.03 5.98 3.95
C TRP A 25 17.93 5.06 5.17
N THR A 26 16.81 5.15 5.89
CA THR A 26 16.56 4.36 7.09
C THR A 26 15.41 3.37 6.88
N ASN A 27 15.44 2.28 7.66
CA ASN A 27 14.35 1.31 7.67
C ASN A 27 13.06 1.95 8.20
N ASP A 28 13.17 2.84 9.18
CA ASP A 28 12.02 3.50 9.81
C ASP A 28 11.27 4.40 8.83
N GLU A 29 11.99 5.16 7.99
CA GLU A 29 11.40 5.94 6.90
C GLU A 29 10.69 5.04 5.88
N ALA A 30 11.31 3.92 5.49
CA ALA A 30 10.69 2.96 4.58
C ALA A 30 9.41 2.33 5.19
N ILE A 31 9.43 1.99 6.49
CA ILE A 31 8.26 1.48 7.21
C ILE A 31 7.15 2.55 7.28
N ALA A 32 7.51 3.80 7.58
CA ALA A 32 6.56 4.90 7.63
C ALA A 32 5.88 5.12 6.27
N ALA A 33 6.66 5.10 5.18
CA ALA A 33 6.11 5.22 3.83
C ALA A 33 5.19 4.04 3.45
N ALA A 34 5.57 2.81 3.81
CA ALA A 34 4.74 1.63 3.60
C ALA A 34 3.39 1.73 4.34
N LYS A 35 3.41 2.14 5.62
CA LYS A 35 2.18 2.35 6.41
C LYS A 35 1.30 3.45 5.83
N HIS A 36 1.90 4.58 5.46
CA HIS A 36 1.17 5.71 4.87
C HIS A 36 0.44 5.31 3.58
N LEU A 37 1.01 4.39 2.78
CA LEU A 37 0.34 3.86 1.58
C LEU A 37 -0.95 3.12 1.93
N ILE A 38 -0.90 2.26 2.96
CA ILE A 38 -2.06 1.50 3.45
C ILE A 38 -3.11 2.47 4.00
N ASP A 39 -2.69 3.37 4.89
CA ASP A 39 -3.58 4.33 5.55
C ASP A 39 -4.28 5.24 4.53
N SER A 40 -3.56 5.70 3.50
CA SER A 40 -4.11 6.53 2.43
C SER A 40 -5.21 5.81 1.64
N PHE A 41 -5.00 4.53 1.34
CA PHE A 41 -6.00 3.71 0.66
C PHE A 41 -7.23 3.51 1.56
N LEU A 42 -7.02 3.04 2.79
CA LEU A 42 -8.10 2.74 3.73
C LEU A 42 -8.93 3.98 4.04
N PHE A 43 -8.28 5.13 4.24
CA PHE A 43 -8.94 6.40 4.48
C PHE A 43 -9.79 6.84 3.28
N ARG A 44 -9.27 6.69 2.06
CA ARG A 44 -10.02 7.01 0.84
C ARG A 44 -11.26 6.13 0.70
N GLU A 45 -11.13 4.81 0.77
CA GLU A 45 -12.28 3.91 0.62
C GLU A 45 -13.28 4.09 1.77
N PHE A 46 -12.81 4.33 3.00
CA PHE A 46 -13.68 4.65 4.14
C PHE A 46 -14.51 5.92 3.86
N ARG A 47 -13.86 7.00 3.41
CA ARG A 47 -14.53 8.26 3.09
C ARG A 47 -15.52 8.10 1.94
N ASP A 48 -15.13 7.39 0.89
CA ASP A 48 -15.96 7.19 -0.31
C ASP A 48 -17.19 6.31 -0.02
N HIS A 49 -17.17 5.57 1.09
CA HIS A 49 -18.28 4.76 1.58
C HIS A 49 -18.94 5.30 2.85
N ALA A 50 -18.50 6.45 3.35
CA ALA A 50 -19.01 7.03 4.60
C ALA A 50 -20.51 7.34 4.56
N THR A 51 -21.06 7.70 3.39
CA THR A 51 -22.48 8.04 3.22
C THR A 51 -23.42 6.84 3.38
N ARG A 52 -22.94 5.63 3.09
CA ARG A 52 -23.69 4.38 3.21
C ARG A 52 -23.36 3.60 4.49
N GLY A 53 -22.34 4.05 5.23
CA GLY A 53 -21.67 3.25 6.25
C GLY A 53 -20.84 2.14 5.62
N ILE A 54 -19.64 1.93 6.15
CA ILE A 54 -18.81 0.78 5.80
C ILE A 54 -18.30 0.13 7.08
N ARG A 55 -18.37 -1.20 7.13
CA ARG A 55 -17.85 -1.95 8.26
C ARG A 55 -16.36 -2.24 8.07
N PRO A 56 -15.57 -2.36 9.16
CA PRO A 56 -14.14 -2.65 9.06
C PRO A 56 -13.81 -3.91 8.24
N GLU A 57 -14.65 -4.94 8.30
CA GLU A 57 -14.46 -6.19 7.56
C GLU A 57 -14.55 -5.96 6.04
N GLU A 58 -15.48 -5.11 5.60
CA GLU A 58 -15.65 -4.75 4.19
C GLU A 58 -14.46 -3.94 3.69
N LEU A 59 -13.92 -3.05 4.53
CA LEU A 59 -12.72 -2.29 4.21
C LEU A 59 -11.50 -3.21 4.07
N TYR A 60 -11.39 -4.23 4.92
CA TYR A 60 -10.36 -5.26 4.82
C TYR A 60 -10.49 -6.07 3.52
N GLU A 61 -11.70 -6.51 3.16
CA GLU A 61 -11.96 -7.25 1.91
C GLU A 61 -11.60 -6.41 0.68
N ILE A 62 -11.98 -5.13 0.66
CA ILE A 62 -11.62 -4.20 -0.43
C ILE A 62 -10.10 -4.06 -0.53
N TYR A 63 -9.40 -3.89 0.59
CA TYR A 63 -7.95 -3.81 0.60
C TYR A 63 -7.30 -5.12 0.12
N ALA A 64 -7.82 -6.28 0.53
CA ALA A 64 -7.31 -7.58 0.07
C ALA A 64 -7.46 -7.79 -1.45
N GLN A 65 -8.50 -7.22 -2.06
CA GLN A 65 -8.77 -7.34 -3.50
C GLN A 65 -8.07 -6.28 -4.35
N ARG A 66 -8.04 -5.04 -3.87
CA ARG A 66 -7.69 -3.84 -4.68
C ARG A 66 -6.54 -3.03 -4.08
N GLY A 67 -6.15 -3.30 -2.84
CA GLY A 67 -5.11 -2.58 -2.14
C GLY A 67 -3.72 -2.85 -2.75
N GLU A 68 -2.84 -1.87 -2.62
CA GLU A 68 -1.43 -2.02 -2.94
C GLU A 68 -0.72 -2.66 -1.74
N ARG A 69 -0.01 -3.77 -1.96
CA ARG A 69 0.80 -4.43 -0.93
C ARG A 69 2.21 -3.84 -0.92
N PRO A 70 2.61 -3.07 0.10
CA PRO A 70 3.96 -2.54 0.17
C PRO A 70 4.98 -3.64 0.47
N VAL A 71 6.13 -3.58 -0.18
CA VAL A 71 7.30 -4.44 0.06
C VAL A 71 8.51 -3.54 0.26
N ILE A 72 9.25 -3.78 1.35
CA ILE A 72 10.48 -3.07 1.67
C ILE A 72 11.66 -3.96 1.27
N LEU A 73 12.46 -3.47 0.33
CA LEU A 73 13.66 -4.13 -0.16
C LEU A 73 14.88 -3.41 0.38
N ARG A 74 15.82 -4.16 0.99
CA ARG A 74 17.10 -3.62 1.40
C ARG A 74 18.04 -3.59 0.20
N LEU A 75 18.52 -2.41 -0.16
CA LEU A 75 19.49 -2.23 -1.22
C LEU A 75 20.90 -2.20 -0.62
N GLY A 76 21.69 -3.23 -0.93
CA GLY A 76 23.12 -3.27 -0.67
C GLY A 76 23.85 -2.44 -1.73
N GLY A 77 24.73 -1.54 -1.28
CA GLY A 77 25.75 -0.95 -2.14
C GLY A 77 26.93 -1.89 -2.26
#